data_AF-A0A259MSZ4-F1
#
_entry.id   AF-A0A259MSZ4-F1
#
_cell.length_a   1.000
_cell.length_b   1.000
_cell.length_c   1.000
_cell.angle_alpha   90.00
_cell.angle_beta   90.00
_cell.angle_gamma   90.00
#
_symmetry.space_group_name_H-M   'P 1'
#
loop_
_entity.id
_entity.type
_entity.pdbx_description
1 polymer ?
#
loop_
_entity_poly.entity_id
_entity_poly.type
_entity_poly.pdbx_seq_one_letter_code
_entity_poly.pdbx_strand_id
1 'polypeptide(L)'
;MGRQHARHMGFRVVSRSRSILDQRWPSVACWTIVAAVLAGAAIGREPALAIYLVSFVYYGLYWYAFAWGVDSFDVFKRDALLLKALSVAALAFVYLQAPPDILSLGTIALGILLNARAAAVLGIDRTYYGHELAGLPARHITEFPYSLMSHPMIVGNVMAFGGTLLNPAFRAAWWPLAALHVVLNIALLAMEWAGPRRRPAIRLAGLLILAVTAATATLAAGHDTDSRRLSQEAS
;
A
#
# COMPACT_ATOMS: atom_id res chain seq x y z
N MET A 1 9.47 -20.43 -55.86
CA MET A 1 10.74 -19.83 -55.42
C MET A 1 10.45 -18.56 -54.62
N GLY A 2 10.41 -18.64 -53.29
CA GLY A 2 10.19 -17.48 -52.41
C GLY A 2 10.93 -17.69 -51.10
N ARG A 3 12.02 -16.94 -50.89
CA ARG A 3 12.91 -17.07 -49.74
C ARG A 3 12.24 -16.51 -48.47
N GLN A 4 11.95 -17.37 -47.51
CA GLN A 4 11.63 -16.96 -46.14
C GLN A 4 12.93 -16.60 -45.40
N HIS A 5 13.11 -15.31 -45.10
CA HIS A 5 14.17 -14.83 -44.23
C HIS A 5 13.75 -14.99 -42.76
N ALA A 6 14.22 -16.07 -42.14
CA ALA A 6 14.18 -16.24 -40.69
C ALA A 6 15.14 -15.23 -40.05
N ARG A 7 14.59 -14.17 -39.43
CA ARG A 7 15.33 -13.27 -38.55
C ARG A 7 15.43 -13.91 -37.16
N HIS A 8 16.55 -14.55 -36.88
CA HIS A 8 16.93 -14.95 -35.54
C HIS A 8 17.15 -13.71 -34.66
N MET A 9 16.15 -13.36 -33.86
CA MET A 9 16.29 -12.39 -32.77
C MET A 9 17.03 -13.08 -31.61
N GLY A 10 18.34 -12.92 -31.57
CA GLY A 10 19.17 -13.38 -30.47
C GLY A 10 18.83 -12.62 -29.18
N PHE A 11 18.15 -13.29 -28.26
CA PHE A 11 18.02 -12.83 -26.88
C PHE A 11 19.41 -12.88 -26.22
N ARG A 12 20.10 -11.73 -26.15
CA ARG A 12 21.25 -11.58 -25.26
C ARG A 12 20.75 -11.56 -23.83
N VAL A 13 20.83 -12.71 -23.16
CA VAL A 13 20.78 -12.79 -21.70
C VAL A 13 22.08 -12.18 -21.18
N VAL A 14 22.06 -10.87 -20.92
CA VAL A 14 23.15 -10.19 -20.22
C VAL A 14 23.02 -10.59 -18.75
N SER A 15 23.74 -11.63 -18.33
CA SER A 15 23.88 -11.97 -16.91
C SER A 15 24.78 -10.92 -16.25
N ARG A 16 24.16 -9.82 -15.82
CA ARG A 16 24.84 -8.77 -15.07
C ARG A 16 25.07 -9.30 -13.66
N SER A 17 26.29 -9.74 -13.38
CA SER A 17 26.77 -10.08 -12.03
C SER A 17 26.68 -8.83 -11.15
N ARG A 18 25.52 -8.61 -10.52
CA ARG A 18 25.32 -7.50 -9.59
C ARG A 18 25.99 -7.84 -8.26
N SER A 19 26.78 -6.91 -7.75
CA SER A 19 27.47 -7.06 -6.48
C SER A 19 26.44 -7.17 -5.34
N ILE A 20 26.74 -7.98 -4.32
CA ILE A 20 25.91 -8.16 -3.10
C ILE A 20 25.65 -6.81 -2.38
N LEU A 21 26.47 -5.79 -2.67
CA LEU A 21 26.39 -4.46 -2.08
C LEU A 21 25.36 -3.54 -2.79
N ASP A 22 25.11 -3.72 -4.08
CA ASP A 22 24.09 -2.94 -4.82
C ASP A 22 22.65 -3.33 -4.45
N GLN A 23 22.47 -4.45 -3.76
CA GLN A 23 21.16 -5.03 -3.44
C GLN A 23 20.51 -4.48 -2.14
N ARG A 24 21.20 -3.59 -1.40
CA ARG A 24 20.76 -3.17 -0.04
C ARG A 24 20.13 -1.78 0.07
N TRP A 25 20.27 -0.92 -0.94
CA TRP A 25 19.95 0.51 -0.83
C TRP A 25 18.47 0.85 -0.59
N PRO A 26 17.49 0.21 -1.27
CA PRO A 26 16.07 0.54 -1.05
C PRO A 26 15.59 0.17 0.37
N SER A 27 16.13 -0.90 0.98
CA SER A 27 15.80 -1.27 2.36
C SER A 27 16.24 -0.22 3.38
N VAL A 28 17.46 0.30 3.24
CA VAL A 28 17.99 1.23 4.24
C VAL A 28 17.18 2.51 4.24
N ALA A 29 16.92 3.10 3.08
CA ALA A 29 16.10 4.32 2.97
C ALA A 29 14.69 4.12 3.57
N CYS A 30 14.08 2.96 3.31
CA CYS A 30 12.75 2.64 3.82
C CYS A 30 12.72 2.53 5.34
N TRP A 31 13.66 1.79 5.92
CA TRP A 31 13.80 1.66 7.37
C TRP A 31 14.19 2.98 8.03
N THR A 32 15.01 3.81 7.38
CA THR A 32 15.35 5.14 7.87
C THR A 32 14.13 6.05 7.91
N ILE A 33 13.25 6.00 6.91
CA ILE A 33 11.99 6.77 6.92
C ILE A 33 11.09 6.31 8.07
N VAL A 34 10.89 4.99 8.21
CA VAL A 34 10.07 4.46 9.31
C VAL A 34 10.66 4.84 10.67
N ALA A 35 11.97 4.66 10.86
CA ALA A 35 12.65 5.02 12.10
C ALA A 35 12.57 6.53 12.39
N ALA A 36 12.76 7.38 11.38
CA ALA A 36 12.65 8.83 11.54
C ALA A 36 11.23 9.27 11.89
N VAL A 37 10.22 8.65 11.28
CA VAL A 37 8.80 8.86 11.61
C VAL A 37 8.51 8.48 13.06
N LEU A 38 8.96 7.29 13.48
CA LEU A 38 8.75 6.82 14.85
C LEU A 38 9.51 7.68 15.87
N ALA A 39 10.75 8.06 15.58
CA ALA A 39 11.55 8.93 16.43
C ALA A 39 10.94 10.33 16.55
N GLY A 40 10.49 10.91 15.43
CA GLY A 40 9.83 12.21 15.41
C GLY A 40 8.54 12.22 16.23
N ALA A 41 7.71 11.17 16.11
CA ALA A 41 6.49 11.03 16.91
C ALA A 41 6.80 10.81 18.40
N ALA A 42 7.84 10.04 18.73
CA ALA A 42 8.27 9.83 20.10
C ALA A 42 8.80 11.12 20.76
N ILE A 43 9.58 11.91 20.02
CA ILE A 43 10.09 13.21 20.49
C ILE A 43 8.94 14.21 20.67
N GLY A 44 8.01 14.27 19.70
CA GLY A 44 6.84 15.15 19.77
C GLY A 44 5.77 14.71 20.77
N ARG A 45 5.85 13.47 21.29
CA ARG A 45 4.80 12.82 22.11
C ARG A 45 3.42 12.76 21.42
N GLU A 46 3.42 12.64 20.09
CA GLU A 46 2.21 12.60 19.25
C GLU A 46 2.03 11.19 18.66
N PRO A 47 1.57 10.19 19.43
CA PRO A 47 1.45 8.81 18.96
C PRO A 47 0.49 8.65 17.79
N ALA A 48 -0.54 9.50 17.71
CA ALA A 48 -1.48 9.52 16.59
C ALA A 48 -0.76 9.82 15.26
N LEU A 49 0.12 10.82 15.25
CA LEU A 49 0.90 11.18 14.06
C LEU A 49 1.77 10.01 13.59
N ALA A 50 2.40 9.27 14.51
CA ALA A 50 3.16 8.05 14.18
C ALA A 50 2.29 7.02 13.46
N ILE A 51 1.09 6.76 13.99
CA ILE A 51 0.14 5.80 13.40
C ILE A 51 -0.24 6.24 11.99
N TYR A 52 -0.59 7.52 11.78
CA TYR A 52 -0.90 8.03 10.44
C TYR A 52 0.29 7.87 9.49
N LEU A 53 1.47 8.33 9.86
CA LEU A 53 2.65 8.31 8.97
C LEU A 53 3.08 6.89 8.59
N VAL A 54 3.13 5.97 9.57
CA VAL A 54 3.44 4.55 9.31
C VAL A 54 2.38 3.90 8.42
N SER A 55 1.11 4.27 8.59
CA SER A 55 0.00 3.71 7.82
C SER A 55 0.09 4.03 6.32
N PHE A 56 0.64 5.17 5.92
CA PHE A 56 0.61 5.59 4.51
C PHE A 56 1.93 5.43 3.75
N VAL A 57 3.04 5.11 4.43
CA VAL A 57 4.37 5.10 3.82
C VAL A 57 4.48 4.14 2.62
N TYR A 58 3.77 3.01 2.65
CA TYR A 58 3.81 2.02 1.57
C TYR A 58 3.10 2.49 0.29
N TYR A 59 2.11 3.39 0.37
CA TYR A 59 1.52 4.00 -0.83
C TYR A 59 2.52 4.91 -1.53
N GLY A 60 3.36 5.60 -0.76
CA GLY A 60 4.49 6.37 -1.30
C GLY A 60 5.47 5.47 -2.06
N LEU A 61 5.81 4.31 -1.49
CA LEU A 61 6.65 3.31 -2.16
C LEU A 61 6.01 2.80 -3.47
N TYR A 62 4.72 2.50 -3.47
CA TYR A 62 3.98 2.06 -4.66
C TYR A 62 3.93 3.11 -5.75
N TRP A 63 3.63 4.35 -5.37
CA TRP A 63 3.66 5.47 -6.31
C TRP A 63 5.05 5.67 -6.90
N TYR A 64 6.10 5.66 -6.05
CA TYR A 64 7.49 5.82 -6.50
C TYR A 64 7.88 4.75 -7.52
N ALA A 65 7.61 3.48 -7.19
CA ALA A 65 7.89 2.36 -8.06
C ALA A 65 7.17 2.47 -9.41
N PHE A 66 5.93 2.96 -9.43
CA PHE A 66 5.20 3.17 -10.67
C PHE A 66 5.75 4.36 -11.49
N ALA A 67 6.09 5.47 -10.82
CA ALA A 67 6.53 6.70 -11.45
C ALA A 67 7.95 6.62 -12.05
N TRP A 68 8.84 5.85 -11.43
CA TRP A 68 10.26 5.74 -11.82
C TRP A 68 10.73 4.33 -12.15
N GLY A 69 9.95 3.30 -11.85
CA GLY A 69 10.40 1.90 -11.91
C GLY A 69 11.14 1.49 -10.64
N VAL A 70 11.64 0.26 -10.63
CA VAL A 70 12.48 -0.27 -9.54
C VAL A 70 13.69 -1.00 -10.13
N ASP A 71 14.84 -0.85 -9.50
CA ASP A 71 16.06 -1.52 -9.95
C ASP A 71 16.09 -3.01 -9.63
N SER A 72 15.45 -3.40 -8.53
CA SER A 72 15.37 -4.78 -8.04
C SER A 72 13.97 -5.08 -7.55
N PHE A 73 13.27 -5.95 -8.30
CA PHE A 73 11.91 -6.34 -7.98
C PHE A 73 11.80 -7.08 -6.65
N ASP A 74 12.75 -7.96 -6.32
CA ASP A 74 12.71 -8.73 -5.07
C ASP A 74 12.88 -7.84 -3.83
N VAL A 75 13.72 -6.81 -3.92
CA VAL A 75 13.90 -5.84 -2.84
C VAL A 75 12.63 -5.02 -2.66
N PHE A 76 12.09 -4.47 -3.75
CA PHE A 76 10.82 -3.75 -3.72
C PHE A 76 9.69 -4.58 -3.12
N LYS A 77 9.56 -5.85 -3.54
CA LYS A 77 8.55 -6.80 -3.09
C LYS A 77 8.64 -7.05 -1.59
N ARG A 78 9.84 -7.32 -1.08
CA ARG A 78 10.09 -7.50 0.36
C ARG A 78 9.70 -6.24 1.13
N ASP A 79 10.19 -5.08 0.71
CA ASP A 79 9.98 -3.82 1.42
C ASP A 79 8.50 -3.41 1.39
N ALA A 80 7.83 -3.58 0.25
CA ALA A 80 6.38 -3.39 0.10
C ALA A 80 5.56 -4.26 1.05
N LEU A 81 5.88 -5.55 1.15
CA LEU A 81 5.18 -6.48 2.04
C LEU A 81 5.38 -6.10 3.51
N LEU A 82 6.61 -5.74 3.89
CA LEU A 82 6.93 -5.32 5.25
C LEU A 82 6.20 -4.03 5.64
N LEU A 83 6.27 -2.99 4.79
CA LEU A 83 5.58 -1.72 5.09
C LEU A 83 4.06 -1.87 5.10
N LYS A 84 3.50 -2.70 4.20
CA LYS A 84 2.06 -2.99 4.23
C LYS A 84 1.69 -3.70 5.52
N ALA A 85 2.48 -4.66 5.98
CA ALA A 85 2.25 -5.34 7.25
C ALA A 85 2.31 -4.37 8.45
N LEU A 86 3.29 -3.47 8.48
CA LEU A 86 3.39 -2.43 9.50
C LEU A 86 2.19 -1.48 9.49
N SER A 87 1.75 -1.04 8.32
CA SER A 87 0.54 -0.21 8.16
C SER A 87 -0.71 -0.93 8.69
N VAL A 88 -0.92 -2.19 8.29
CA VAL A 88 -2.07 -2.97 8.75
C VAL A 88 -2.01 -3.21 10.26
N ALA A 89 -0.82 -3.45 10.82
CA ALA A 89 -0.63 -3.59 12.26
C ALA A 89 -0.95 -2.28 13.02
N ALA A 90 -0.53 -1.13 12.49
CA ALA A 90 -0.84 0.18 13.07
C ALA A 90 -2.36 0.44 13.08
N LEU A 91 -3.05 0.17 11.97
CA LEU A 91 -4.51 0.27 11.90
C LEU A 91 -5.21 -0.72 12.85
N ALA A 92 -4.75 -1.97 12.90
CA ALA A 92 -5.31 -2.97 13.81
C ALA A 92 -5.13 -2.56 15.27
N PHE A 93 -3.97 -2.00 15.63
CA PHE A 93 -3.70 -1.53 16.99
C PHE A 93 -4.70 -0.46 17.45
N VAL A 94 -5.05 0.51 16.60
CA VAL A 94 -6.07 1.52 16.96
C VAL A 94 -7.49 0.98 16.88
N TYR A 95 -7.79 0.08 15.96
CA TYR A 95 -9.11 -0.54 15.84
C TYR A 95 -9.47 -1.40 17.06
N LEU A 96 -8.51 -2.17 17.57
CA LEU A 96 -8.70 -3.05 18.73
C LEU A 96 -8.91 -2.31 20.06
N GLN A 97 -8.73 -0.98 20.09
CA GLN A 97 -9.06 -0.14 21.25
C GLN A 97 -10.55 0.24 21.27
N ALA A 98 -11.26 0.12 20.15
CA ALA A 98 -12.70 0.33 20.11
C ALA A 98 -13.46 -0.91 20.63
N PRO A 99 -14.65 -0.76 21.23
CA PRO A 99 -15.51 -1.87 21.56
C PRO A 99 -15.77 -2.76 20.32
N PRO A 100 -15.84 -4.10 20.48
CA PRO A 100 -16.03 -5.00 19.36
C PRO A 100 -17.39 -4.76 18.68
N ASP A 101 -17.38 -4.70 17.35
CA ASP A 101 -18.58 -4.57 16.52
C ASP A 101 -18.59 -5.73 15.51
N ILE A 102 -19.59 -6.61 15.61
CA ILE A 102 -19.64 -7.87 14.84
C ILE A 102 -19.76 -7.61 13.34
N LEU A 103 -20.51 -6.59 12.94
CA LEU A 103 -20.69 -6.25 11.53
C LEU A 103 -19.38 -5.74 10.92
N SER A 104 -18.68 -4.87 11.64
CA SER A 104 -17.36 -4.36 11.30
C SER A 104 -16.33 -5.50 11.22
N LEU A 105 -16.24 -6.33 12.25
CA LEU A 105 -15.34 -7.49 12.30
C LEU A 105 -15.60 -8.48 11.15
N GLY A 106 -16.87 -8.79 10.88
CA GLY A 106 -17.27 -9.66 9.78
C GLY A 106 -16.83 -9.10 8.43
N THR A 107 -17.04 -7.80 8.20
CA THR A 107 -16.62 -7.11 6.97
C THR A 107 -15.10 -7.10 6.81
N ILE A 108 -14.37 -6.84 7.90
CA ILE A 108 -12.90 -6.88 7.94
C ILE A 108 -12.38 -8.27 7.59
N ALA A 109 -12.92 -9.30 8.26
CA ALA A 109 -12.52 -10.68 8.06
C ALA A 109 -12.75 -11.13 6.61
N LEU A 110 -13.92 -10.81 6.04
CA LEU A 110 -14.22 -11.12 4.63
C LEU A 110 -13.23 -10.45 3.67
N GLY A 111 -12.90 -9.17 3.90
CA GLY A 111 -11.90 -8.46 3.09
C GLY A 111 -10.50 -9.10 3.16
N ILE A 112 -10.06 -9.48 4.37
CA ILE A 112 -8.78 -10.18 4.58
C ILE A 112 -8.77 -11.56 3.92
N LEU A 113 -9.84 -12.34 4.06
CA LEU A 113 -9.96 -13.66 3.42
C LEU A 113 -9.94 -13.55 1.89
N LEU A 114 -10.63 -12.55 1.33
CA LEU A 114 -10.60 -12.27 -0.11
C LEU A 114 -9.18 -11.95 -0.58
N ASN A 115 -8.46 -11.11 0.16
CA ASN A 115 -7.05 -10.79 -0.10
C ASN A 115 -6.15 -12.02 -0.04
N ALA A 116 -6.28 -12.83 1.01
CA ALA A 116 -5.48 -14.03 1.20
C ALA A 116 -5.73 -15.04 0.07
N ARG A 117 -6.99 -15.26 -0.31
CA ARG A 117 -7.35 -16.16 -1.41
C ARG A 117 -6.84 -15.63 -2.76
N ALA A 118 -6.98 -14.33 -3.02
CA ALA A 118 -6.43 -13.71 -4.22
C ALA A 118 -4.91 -13.83 -4.31
N ALA A 119 -4.19 -13.62 -3.19
CA ALA A 119 -2.75 -13.76 -3.13
C ALA A 119 -2.28 -15.22 -3.32
N ALA A 120 -2.99 -16.19 -2.73
CA ALA A 120 -2.69 -17.61 -2.88
C ALA A 120 -2.83 -18.09 -4.34
N VAL A 121 -3.83 -17.57 -5.05
CA VAL A 121 -4.11 -17.92 -6.44
C VAL A 121 -3.16 -17.22 -7.43
N LEU A 122 -2.90 -15.92 -7.22
CA LEU A 122 -2.03 -15.16 -8.11
C LEU A 122 -0.55 -15.48 -7.89
N GLY A 123 -0.18 -15.80 -6.65
CA GLY A 123 1.20 -15.89 -6.19
C GLY A 123 1.77 -14.51 -5.84
N ILE A 124 2.90 -14.53 -5.13
CA ILE A 124 3.55 -13.31 -4.62
C ILE A 124 4.21 -12.49 -5.75
N ASP A 125 4.68 -13.16 -6.79
CA ASP A 125 5.42 -12.51 -7.87
C ASP A 125 4.53 -11.89 -8.94
N ARG A 126 3.33 -12.44 -9.18
CA ARG A 126 2.47 -12.02 -10.30
C ARG A 126 1.46 -10.94 -9.94
N THR A 127 1.67 -10.26 -8.81
CA THR A 127 0.93 -9.04 -8.50
C THR A 127 1.11 -8.01 -9.62
N TYR A 128 0.27 -6.98 -9.65
CA TYR A 128 0.37 -5.86 -10.59
C TYR A 128 1.82 -5.40 -10.83
N TYR A 129 2.60 -5.29 -9.75
CA TYR A 129 4.00 -4.90 -9.78
C TYR A 129 4.91 -5.89 -10.50
N GLY A 130 4.63 -7.20 -10.46
CA GLY A 130 5.43 -8.17 -11.21
C GLY A 130 5.25 -8.06 -12.71
N HIS A 131 4.02 -7.80 -13.16
CA HIS A 131 3.77 -7.55 -14.59
C HIS A 131 4.42 -6.25 -15.06
N GLU A 132 4.18 -5.16 -14.34
CA GLU A 132 4.58 -3.81 -14.75
C GLU A 132 6.04 -3.47 -14.47
N LEU A 133 6.59 -3.93 -13.34
CA LEU A 133 7.94 -3.58 -12.91
C LEU A 133 8.97 -4.66 -13.25
N ALA A 134 8.58 -5.94 -13.23
CA ALA A 134 9.48 -7.06 -13.52
C ALA A 134 9.28 -7.65 -14.93
N GLY A 135 8.32 -7.14 -15.71
CA GLY A 135 8.06 -7.61 -17.07
C GLY A 135 7.59 -9.07 -17.13
N LEU A 136 7.00 -9.59 -16.05
CA LEU A 136 6.49 -10.95 -16.03
C LEU A 136 5.35 -11.08 -17.07
N PRO A 137 5.27 -12.21 -17.78
CA PRO A 137 4.24 -12.40 -18.80
C PRO A 137 2.85 -12.35 -18.17
N ALA A 138 1.93 -11.63 -18.82
CA ALA A 138 0.53 -11.58 -18.42
C ALA A 138 -0.06 -12.99 -18.38
N ARG A 139 -0.84 -13.29 -17.34
CA ARG A 139 -1.53 -14.57 -17.19
C ARG A 139 -2.97 -14.29 -16.80
N HIS A 140 -3.90 -14.86 -17.56
CA HIS A 140 -5.30 -14.84 -17.19
C HIS A 140 -5.56 -15.93 -16.14
N ILE A 141 -6.10 -15.54 -15.00
CA ILE A 141 -6.42 -16.45 -13.90
C ILE A 141 -7.93 -16.61 -13.83
N THR A 142 -8.40 -17.86 -13.95
CA THR A 142 -9.84 -18.20 -13.96
C THR A 142 -10.31 -18.82 -12.64
N GLU A 143 -9.45 -18.89 -11.63
CA GLU A 143 -9.82 -19.38 -10.30
C GLU A 143 -10.43 -18.28 -9.45
N PHE A 144 -11.36 -18.63 -8.56
CA PHE A 144 -11.89 -17.70 -7.56
C PHE A 144 -10.76 -17.11 -6.70
N PRO A 145 -10.67 -15.78 -6.55
CA PRO A 145 -11.72 -14.78 -6.82
C PRO A 145 -11.61 -14.05 -8.17
N TYR A 146 -10.57 -14.34 -8.96
CA TYR A 146 -10.36 -13.72 -10.28
C TYR A 146 -11.39 -14.16 -11.33
N SER A 147 -12.08 -15.28 -11.11
CA SER A 147 -13.23 -15.69 -11.93
C SER A 147 -14.42 -14.74 -11.85
N LEU A 148 -14.54 -13.94 -10.78
CA LEU A 148 -15.68 -13.05 -10.55
C LEU A 148 -15.33 -11.57 -10.78
N MET A 149 -14.08 -11.17 -10.53
CA MET A 149 -13.67 -9.78 -10.63
C MET A 149 -12.17 -9.65 -10.95
N SER A 150 -11.80 -8.56 -11.62
CA SER A 150 -10.42 -8.34 -12.07
C SER A 150 -9.45 -7.96 -10.95
N HIS A 151 -9.91 -7.26 -9.91
CA HIS A 151 -9.05 -6.70 -8.85
C HIS A 151 -9.49 -7.10 -7.43
N PRO A 152 -9.59 -8.41 -7.11
CA PRO A 152 -10.10 -8.87 -5.82
C PRO A 152 -9.25 -8.41 -4.63
N MET A 153 -7.95 -8.19 -4.81
CA MET A 153 -7.08 -7.66 -3.74
C MET A 153 -7.37 -6.20 -3.38
N ILE A 154 -7.86 -5.40 -4.33
CA ILE A 154 -8.23 -4.00 -4.06
C ILE A 154 -9.59 -3.97 -3.38
N VAL A 155 -10.54 -4.78 -3.87
CA VAL A 155 -11.85 -4.97 -3.23
C VAL A 155 -11.68 -5.47 -1.80
N GLY A 156 -10.82 -6.46 -1.56
CA GLY A 156 -10.52 -6.97 -0.23
C GLY A 156 -9.93 -5.91 0.71
N ASN A 157 -8.99 -5.09 0.22
CA ASN A 157 -8.48 -3.95 1.00
C ASN A 157 -9.58 -2.91 1.30
N VAL A 158 -10.41 -2.55 0.32
CA VAL A 158 -11.51 -1.59 0.52
C VAL A 158 -12.53 -2.12 1.53
N MET A 159 -12.87 -3.40 1.47
CA MET A 159 -13.73 -4.05 2.48
C MET A 159 -13.06 -4.07 3.85
N ALA A 160 -11.78 -4.43 3.93
CA ALA A 160 -11.06 -4.50 5.20
C ALA A 160 -10.95 -3.12 5.87
N PHE A 161 -10.50 -2.12 5.14
CA PHE A 161 -10.35 -0.76 5.66
C PHE A 161 -11.70 -0.07 5.86
N GLY A 162 -12.60 -0.15 4.88
CA GLY A 162 -13.95 0.39 4.99
C GLY A 162 -14.79 -0.28 6.09
N GLY A 163 -14.56 -1.57 6.34
CA GLY A 163 -15.20 -2.31 7.44
C GLY A 163 -14.92 -1.70 8.81
N THR A 164 -13.73 -1.12 9.02
CA THR A 164 -13.42 -0.42 10.28
C THR A 164 -14.32 0.80 10.52
N LEU A 165 -14.77 1.48 9.45
CA LEU A 165 -15.68 2.62 9.54
C LEU A 165 -17.12 2.23 9.93
N LEU A 166 -17.46 0.94 9.92
CA LEU A 166 -18.76 0.46 10.41
C LEU A 166 -18.85 0.56 11.94
N ASN A 167 -17.72 0.42 12.64
CA ASN A 167 -17.65 0.57 14.09
C ASN A 167 -17.80 2.07 14.48
N PRO A 168 -18.86 2.46 15.22
CA PRO A 168 -19.11 3.87 15.53
C PRO A 168 -18.02 4.53 16.38
N ALA A 169 -17.47 3.80 17.35
CA ALA A 169 -16.43 4.31 18.25
C ALA A 169 -15.11 4.52 17.49
N PHE A 170 -14.73 3.57 16.64
CA PHE A 170 -13.58 3.73 15.76
C PHE A 170 -13.77 4.91 14.81
N ARG A 171 -14.94 5.00 14.15
CA ARG A 171 -15.24 6.09 13.21
C ARG A 171 -15.19 7.47 13.89
N ALA A 172 -15.65 7.59 15.12
CA ALA A 172 -15.61 8.87 15.84
C ALA A 172 -14.19 9.41 16.02
N ALA A 173 -13.21 8.54 16.25
CA ALA A 173 -11.82 8.94 16.54
C ALA A 173 -10.85 8.83 15.35
N TRP A 174 -11.04 7.81 14.49
CA TRP A 174 -10.04 7.38 13.50
C TRP A 174 -10.59 7.30 12.07
N TRP A 175 -11.75 7.89 11.76
CA TRP A 175 -12.29 7.82 10.40
C TRP A 175 -11.33 8.30 9.30
N PRO A 176 -10.49 9.36 9.47
CA PRO A 176 -9.63 9.81 8.38
C PRO A 176 -8.60 8.74 8.01
N LEU A 177 -8.09 7.99 9.00
CA LEU A 177 -7.13 6.91 8.79
C LEU A 177 -7.69 5.83 7.85
N ALA A 178 -8.88 5.32 8.15
CA ALA A 178 -9.52 4.30 7.33
C ALA A 178 -10.02 4.82 5.98
N ALA A 179 -10.57 6.04 5.95
CA ALA A 179 -11.04 6.67 4.71
C ALA A 179 -9.89 6.91 3.73
N LEU A 180 -8.76 7.43 4.20
CA LEU A 180 -7.55 7.63 3.37
C LEU A 180 -7.04 6.30 2.82
N HIS A 181 -7.04 5.22 3.62
CA HIS A 181 -6.70 3.89 3.12
C HIS A 181 -7.60 3.45 1.96
N VAL A 182 -8.91 3.63 2.09
CA VAL A 182 -9.86 3.30 1.01
C VAL A 182 -9.58 4.14 -0.24
N VAL A 183 -9.46 5.46 -0.09
CA VAL A 183 -9.20 6.38 -1.21
C VAL A 183 -7.88 6.04 -1.91
N LEU A 184 -6.82 5.76 -1.16
CA LEU A 184 -5.52 5.44 -1.73
C LEU A 184 -5.50 4.06 -2.42
N ASN A 185 -6.28 3.08 -1.96
CA ASN A 185 -6.46 1.82 -2.70
C ASN A 185 -7.18 2.05 -4.04
N ILE A 186 -8.18 2.93 -4.07
CA ILE A 186 -8.86 3.30 -5.32
C ILE A 186 -7.90 4.08 -6.24
N ALA A 187 -7.06 4.96 -5.68
CA ALA A 187 -6.04 5.66 -6.44
C ALA A 187 -5.00 4.70 -7.05
N LEU A 188 -4.61 3.63 -6.33
CA LEU A 188 -3.76 2.57 -6.89
C LEU A 188 -4.42 1.88 -8.08
N LEU A 189 -5.72 1.55 -7.99
CA LEU A 189 -6.47 1.01 -9.13
C LEU A 189 -6.50 1.97 -10.32
N ALA A 190 -6.71 3.26 -10.05
CA ALA A 190 -6.71 4.28 -11.10
C ALA A 190 -5.34 4.40 -11.79
N MET A 191 -4.24 4.29 -11.02
CA MET A 191 -2.89 4.24 -11.59
C MET A 191 -2.65 2.97 -12.42
N GLU A 192 -3.13 1.82 -11.92
CA GLU A 192 -3.10 0.55 -12.66
C GLU A 192 -3.80 0.67 -14.01
N TRP A 193 -5.01 1.24 -14.04
CA TRP A 193 -5.77 1.41 -15.27
C TRP A 193 -5.15 2.43 -16.24
N ALA A 194 -4.55 3.51 -15.71
CA ALA A 194 -3.90 4.53 -16.53
C ALA A 194 -2.68 3.98 -17.29
N GLY A 195 -1.98 3.01 -16.70
CA GLY A 195 -0.85 2.31 -17.29
C GLY A 195 0.40 3.17 -17.56
N PRO A 196 1.48 2.58 -18.10
CA PRO A 196 2.78 3.23 -18.24
C PRO A 196 2.80 4.51 -19.08
N ARG A 197 1.86 4.67 -20.02
CA ARG A 197 1.80 5.82 -20.93
C ARG A 197 1.53 7.14 -20.20
N ARG A 198 0.96 7.09 -18.99
CA ARG A 198 0.62 8.29 -18.20
C ARG A 198 1.59 8.58 -17.05
N ARG A 199 2.78 7.97 -17.03
CA ARG A 199 3.81 8.17 -15.97
C ARG A 199 4.11 9.65 -15.65
N PRO A 200 4.27 10.58 -16.62
CA PRO A 200 4.53 11.99 -16.28
C PRO A 200 3.39 12.65 -15.49
N ALA A 201 2.14 12.39 -15.85
CA ALA A 201 0.98 12.90 -15.13
C ALA A 201 0.89 12.28 -13.72
N ILE A 202 1.18 10.98 -13.60
CA ILE A 202 1.14 10.25 -12.34
C ILE A 202 2.25 10.71 -11.37
N ARG A 203 3.40 11.16 -11.86
CA ARG A 203 4.44 11.81 -11.03
C ARG A 203 3.89 13.05 -10.31
N LEU A 204 3.27 13.96 -11.07
CA LEU A 204 2.70 15.19 -10.50
C LEU A 204 1.51 14.89 -9.58
N ALA A 205 0.59 14.05 -10.04
CA ALA A 205 -0.60 13.69 -9.28
C ALA A 205 -0.26 12.97 -7.96
N GLY A 206 0.71 12.05 -7.97
CA GLY A 206 1.08 11.34 -6.75
C GLY A 206 1.82 12.20 -5.74
N LEU A 207 2.65 13.17 -6.17
CA LEU A 207 3.21 14.18 -5.24
C LEU A 207 2.10 14.96 -4.53
N LEU A 208 1.08 15.40 -5.29
CA LEU A 208 -0.07 16.10 -4.72
C LEU A 208 -0.85 15.20 -3.74
N ILE A 209 -1.14 13.95 -4.12
CA ILE A 209 -1.86 13.00 -3.27
C ILE A 209 -1.09 12.72 -1.97
N LEU A 210 0.23 12.54 -2.04
CA LEU A 210 1.06 12.33 -0.85
C LEU A 210 1.10 13.57 0.04
N ALA A 211 1.22 14.77 -0.53
CA ALA A 211 1.18 16.02 0.22
C ALA A 211 -0.18 16.22 0.92
N VAL A 212 -1.29 15.97 0.22
CA VAL A 212 -2.64 16.02 0.80
C VAL A 212 -2.79 14.98 1.90
N THR A 213 -2.35 13.74 1.68
CA THR A 213 -2.42 12.66 2.68
C THR A 213 -1.64 13.04 3.94
N ALA A 214 -0.43 13.58 3.79
CA ALA A 214 0.39 14.05 4.90
C ALA A 214 -0.27 15.22 5.64
N ALA A 215 -0.84 16.19 4.92
CA ALA A 215 -1.55 17.31 5.53
C ALA A 215 -2.79 16.84 6.32
N THR A 216 -3.61 15.97 5.72
CA THR A 216 -4.78 15.39 6.40
C THR A 216 -4.38 14.57 7.63
N ALA A 217 -3.29 13.79 7.55
CA ALA A 217 -2.74 13.06 8.68
C ALA A 217 -2.34 13.99 9.84
N THR A 218 -1.63 15.07 9.54
CA THR A 218 -1.19 16.05 10.56
C THR A 218 -2.39 16.76 11.20
N LEU A 219 -3.36 17.20 10.39
CA LEU A 219 -4.58 17.85 10.89
C LEU A 219 -5.44 16.91 11.74
N ALA A 220 -5.60 15.66 11.31
CA ALA A 220 -6.36 14.65 12.04
C ALA A 220 -5.67 14.27 13.36
N ALA A 221 -4.34 14.17 13.38
CA ALA A 221 -3.59 13.90 14.60
C ALA A 221 -3.72 15.04 15.62
N GLY A 222 -3.63 16.30 15.19
CA GLY A 222 -3.79 17.45 16.08
C GLY A 222 -5.16 17.52 16.77
N HIS A 223 -6.23 17.19 16.03
CA HIS A 223 -7.59 17.19 16.58
C HIS A 223 -7.80 16.14 17.70
N ASP A 224 -7.18 14.96 17.58
CA ASP A 224 -7.29 13.91 18.62
C ASP A 224 -6.57 14.33 19.90
N THR A 225 -5.41 14.98 19.78
CA THR A 225 -4.63 15.48 20.92
C THR A 225 -5.39 16.55 21.71
N ASP A 226 -6.01 17.51 21.01
CA ASP A 226 -6.82 18.55 21.66
C ASP A 226 -8.05 17.97 22.37
N SER A 227 -8.75 17.02 21.73
CA SER A 227 -9.95 16.39 22.28
C SER A 227 -9.67 15.64 23.59
N ARG A 228 -8.53 14.93 23.66
CA ARG A 228 -8.11 14.21 24.88
C ARG A 228 -7.73 15.18 25.99
N ARG A 229 -7.07 16.29 25.67
CA ARG A 229 -6.67 17.31 26.64
C ARG A 229 -7.89 17.95 27.30
N LEU A 230 -8.89 18.35 26.51
CA LEU A 230 -10.13 18.92 27.04
C LEU A 230 -10.90 17.93 27.93
N SER A 231 -10.89 16.65 27.56
CA SER A 231 -11.54 15.60 28.37
C SER A 231 -10.86 15.37 29.72
N GLN A 232 -9.54 15.56 29.80
CA GLN A 232 -8.77 15.47 31.05
C GLN A 232 -8.95 16.71 31.95
N GLU A 233 -9.12 17.90 31.36
CA GLU A 233 -9.35 19.13 32.13
C GLU A 233 -10.78 19.20 32.72
N ALA A 234 -11.73 18.45 32.16
CA ALA A 234 -13.12 18.41 32.62
C ALA A 234 -13.39 17.37 33.74
N SER A 235 -12.42 16.52 34.06
CA SER A 235 -12.53 15.45 35.07
C SER A 235 -11.78 15.79 36.36
#